data_AF-G4TZL4-F1
#
_entry.id   AF-G4TZL4-F1
#
_cell.length_a   1.000
_cell.length_b   1.000
_cell.length_c   1.000
_cell.angle_alpha   90.00
_cell.angle_beta   90.00
_cell.angle_gamma   90.00
#
_symmetry.space_group_name_H-M   'P 1'
#
loop_
_entity.id
_entity.type
_entity.pdbx_description
1 polymer ?
#
loop_
_entity_poly.entity_id
_entity_poly.type
_entity_poly.pdbx_seq_one_letter_code
_entity_poly.pdbx_strand_id
1 'polypeptide(L)'
;MRDEAPNLLAKLSKSSLVIFKGDLNYRKLTGDVKWPVNTTFSEALGPLRGSFPILSLRTNKADVAVGIAEKIARELDKEGIAWRTSGKYALISFEPQT
;
A
#
# COMPACT_ATOMS: atom_id res chain seq x y z
N MET A 1 -0.64 -15.42 1.50
CA MET A 1 -0.82 -15.50 2.97
C MET A 1 -1.82 -16.58 3.36
N ARG A 2 -2.99 -16.66 2.71
CA ARG A 2 -3.99 -17.71 2.97
C ARG A 2 -3.39 -19.13 2.90
N ASP A 3 -2.64 -19.41 1.84
CA ASP A 3 -2.12 -20.76 1.60
C ASP A 3 -0.82 -21.03 2.37
N GLU A 4 0.08 -20.04 2.43
CA GLU A 4 1.41 -20.18 3.06
C GLU A 4 1.42 -19.98 4.58
N ALA A 5 0.51 -19.17 5.12
CA ALA A 5 0.51 -18.76 6.53
C ALA A 5 -0.92 -18.56 7.09
N PRO A 6 -1.80 -19.57 7.02
CA PRO A 6 -3.20 -19.45 7.44
C PRO A 6 -3.36 -19.05 8.92
N ASN A 7 -2.49 -19.54 9.80
CA ASN A 7 -2.51 -19.20 11.22
C ASN A 7 -2.20 -17.72 11.49
N LEU A 8 -1.29 -17.14 10.70
CA LEU A 8 -0.98 -15.71 10.79
C LEU A 8 -2.18 -14.89 10.31
N LEU A 9 -2.77 -15.27 9.17
CA LEU A 9 -3.96 -14.62 8.65
C LEU A 9 -5.10 -14.63 9.68
N ALA A 10 -5.39 -15.79 10.28
CA ALA A 10 -6.42 -15.93 11.30
C ALA A 10 -6.15 -15.06 12.54
N LYS A 11 -4.88 -14.86 12.92
CA LYS A 11 -4.50 -13.98 14.02
C LYS A 11 -4.70 -12.50 13.66
N LEU A 12 -4.28 -12.10 12.45
CA LEU A 12 -4.45 -10.72 11.97
C LEU A 12 -5.93 -10.36 11.81
N SER A 13 -6.75 -11.29 11.32
CA SER A 13 -8.19 -11.10 11.15
C SER A 13 -8.98 -10.81 12.44
N LYS A 14 -8.41 -11.12 13.62
CA LYS A 14 -9.02 -10.82 14.92
C LYS A 14 -8.65 -9.42 15.45
N SER A 15 -7.77 -8.70 14.76
CA SER A 15 -7.28 -7.39 15.21
C SER A 15 -8.22 -6.29 14.75
N SER A 16 -8.51 -5.31 15.60
CA SER A 16 -9.32 -4.14 15.22
C SER A 16 -8.63 -3.23 14.20
N LEU A 17 -7.29 -3.27 14.13
CA LEU A 17 -6.49 -2.57 13.14
C LEU A 17 -5.10 -3.22 13.04
N VAL A 18 -4.62 -3.47 11.82
CA VAL A 18 -3.25 -3.92 11.58
C VAL A 18 -2.46 -2.82 10.87
N ILE A 19 -1.38 -2.37 11.51
CA ILE A 19 -0.52 -1.29 10.98
C ILE A 19 0.71 -1.88 10.31
N PHE A 20 0.82 -1.71 9.01
CA PHE A 20 1.99 -2.06 8.22
C PHE A 20 2.92 -0.85 8.10
N LYS A 21 4.16 -1.01 8.58
CA LYS A 21 5.16 0.08 8.62
C LYS A 21 6.18 -0.05 7.51
N GLY A 22 6.45 1.06 6.82
CA GLY A 22 7.58 1.21 5.92
C GLY A 22 7.38 0.62 4.53
N ASP A 23 8.40 0.84 3.70
CA ASP A 23 8.34 0.61 2.25
C ASP A 23 8.21 -0.87 1.87
N LEU A 24 8.99 -1.75 2.49
CA LEU A 24 8.93 -3.19 2.19
C LEU A 24 7.55 -3.79 2.45
N ASN A 25 6.88 -3.37 3.52
CA ASN A 25 5.53 -3.85 3.81
C ASN A 25 4.53 -3.34 2.77
N TYR A 26 4.63 -2.07 2.35
CA TYR A 26 3.78 -1.53 1.29
C TYR A 26 3.99 -2.26 -0.04
N ARG A 27 5.23 -2.57 -0.41
CA ARG A 27 5.56 -3.38 -1.59
C ARG A 27 4.93 -4.77 -1.51
N LYS A 28 5.03 -5.45 -0.36
CA LYS A 28 4.37 -6.74 -0.15
C LYS A 28 2.83 -6.66 -0.22
N LEU A 29 2.23 -5.61 0.33
CA LEU A 29 0.78 -5.39 0.29
C LEU A 29 0.28 -5.16 -1.14
N THR A 30 1.05 -4.49 -1.97
CA THR A 30 0.70 -4.13 -3.36
C THR A 30 1.28 -5.10 -4.40
N GLY A 31 1.90 -6.19 -3.96
CA GLY A 31 2.53 -7.19 -4.82
C GLY A 31 3.78 -6.72 -5.58
N ASP A 32 4.32 -5.54 -5.26
CA ASP A 32 5.46 -4.90 -5.95
C ASP A 32 5.25 -4.75 -7.47
N VAL A 33 3.99 -4.57 -7.88
CA VAL A 33 3.56 -4.46 -9.29
C VAL A 33 3.63 -3.01 -9.78
N LYS A 34 3.89 -2.83 -11.08
CA LYS A 34 3.80 -1.53 -11.79
C LYS A 34 2.35 -1.13 -12.03
N TRP A 35 1.62 -0.81 -10.97
CA TRP A 35 0.25 -0.33 -11.04
C TRP A 35 0.13 1.04 -11.73
N PRO A 36 -0.97 1.31 -12.46
CA PRO A 36 -1.43 2.67 -12.67
C PRO A 36 -1.53 3.41 -11.33
N VAL A 37 -1.04 4.63 -11.28
CA VAL A 37 -0.93 5.36 -10.00
C VAL A 37 -2.29 5.65 -9.34
N ASN A 38 -3.35 5.67 -10.16
CA ASN A 38 -4.74 5.86 -9.75
C ASN A 38 -5.47 4.56 -9.39
N THR A 39 -4.84 3.38 -9.56
CA THR A 39 -5.38 2.12 -9.02
C THR A 39 -5.67 2.30 -7.54
N THR A 40 -6.81 1.81 -7.05
CA THR A 40 -7.16 1.98 -5.63
C THR A 40 -6.28 1.12 -4.72
N PHE A 41 -6.06 1.55 -3.48
CA PHE A 41 -5.35 0.71 -2.51
C PHE A 41 -6.07 -0.62 -2.26
N SER A 42 -7.41 -0.59 -2.20
CA SER A 42 -8.28 -1.77 -2.06
C SER A 42 -8.06 -2.80 -3.17
N GLU A 43 -7.96 -2.36 -4.42
CA GLU A 43 -7.67 -3.23 -5.57
C GLU A 43 -6.25 -3.79 -5.51
N ALA A 44 -5.25 -2.96 -5.19
CA ALA A 44 -3.85 -3.38 -5.12
C ALA A 44 -3.56 -4.41 -4.01
N LEU A 45 -4.39 -4.48 -2.96
CA LEU A 45 -4.28 -5.48 -1.88
C LEU A 45 -4.63 -6.90 -2.33
N GLY A 46 -5.31 -7.05 -3.47
CA GLY A 46 -5.70 -8.34 -4.03
C GLY A 46 -6.42 -9.22 -3.00
N PRO A 47 -5.93 -10.44 -2.70
CA PRO A 47 -6.61 -11.37 -1.77
C PRO A 47 -6.76 -10.88 -0.33
N LEU A 48 -6.03 -9.84 0.10
CA LEU A 48 -6.14 -9.28 1.45
C LEU A 48 -7.22 -8.19 1.56
N ARG A 49 -7.78 -7.75 0.44
CA ARG A 49 -8.88 -6.79 0.38
C ARG A 49 -10.01 -7.23 1.32
N GLY A 50 -10.54 -6.30 2.12
CA GLY A 50 -11.65 -6.54 3.04
C GLY A 50 -11.41 -7.56 4.17
N SER A 51 -10.23 -8.20 4.25
CA SER A 51 -10.02 -9.33 5.18
C SER A 51 -9.99 -8.91 6.65
N PHE A 52 -9.45 -7.72 6.91
CA PHE A 52 -9.38 -7.05 8.22
C PHE A 52 -8.96 -5.59 7.99
N PRO A 53 -9.13 -4.69 8.98
CA PRO A 53 -8.75 -3.30 8.80
C PRO A 53 -7.23 -3.16 8.69
N ILE A 54 -6.75 -2.58 7.59
CA ILE A 54 -5.32 -2.40 7.27
C ILE A 54 -5.01 -0.91 7.19
N LEU A 55 -3.97 -0.48 7.89
CA LEU A 55 -3.36 0.84 7.72
C LEU A 55 -1.90 0.68 7.30
N SER A 56 -1.55 1.18 6.12
CA SER A 56 -0.15 1.27 5.71
C SER A 56 0.39 2.67 5.98
N LEU A 57 1.49 2.75 6.74
CA LEU A 57 2.25 3.97 6.97
C LEU A 57 3.61 3.84 6.30
N ARG A 58 3.79 4.51 5.16
CA ARG A 58 4.93 4.28 4.27
C ARG A 58 5.59 5.60 3.90
N THR A 59 6.90 5.70 4.09
CA THR A 59 7.74 6.66 3.37
C THR A 59 8.12 6.04 2.02
N ASN A 60 8.01 6.80 0.94
CA ASN A 60 8.18 6.33 -0.43
C ASN A 60 9.66 6.07 -0.75
N LYS A 61 10.02 4.80 -0.93
CA LYS A 61 11.39 4.35 -1.26
C LYS A 61 11.43 3.34 -2.42
N ALA A 62 10.35 3.26 -3.20
CA ALA A 62 10.20 2.35 -4.34
C ALA A 62 9.15 2.87 -5.33
N ASP A 63 9.26 2.46 -6.61
CA ASP A 63 8.40 2.96 -7.70
C ASP A 63 6.91 2.67 -7.52
N VAL A 64 6.54 1.59 -6.84
CA VAL A 64 5.13 1.25 -6.63
C VAL A 64 4.43 2.34 -5.81
N ALA A 65 3.32 2.86 -6.33
CA ALA A 65 2.46 3.83 -5.67
C ALA A 65 1.04 3.72 -6.25
N VAL A 66 0.04 3.65 -5.37
CA VAL A 66 -1.37 3.51 -5.74
C VAL A 66 -2.22 4.50 -4.94
N GLY A 67 -3.45 4.74 -5.39
CA GLY A 67 -4.44 5.60 -4.73
C GLY A 67 -4.18 7.09 -4.90
N ILE A 68 -3.41 7.49 -5.91
CA ILE A 68 -3.06 8.89 -6.15
C ILE A 68 -3.73 9.33 -7.45
N ALA A 69 -4.39 10.49 -7.44
CA ALA A 69 -4.95 11.07 -8.66
C ALA A 69 -3.83 11.33 -9.67
N GLU A 70 -4.05 10.96 -10.94
CA GLU A 70 -3.01 11.10 -11.98
C GLU A 70 -2.49 12.54 -12.13
N LYS A 71 -3.36 13.54 -11.91
CA LYS A 71 -2.97 14.94 -11.93
C LYS A 71 -1.87 15.24 -10.89
N ILE A 72 -2.03 14.75 -9.66
CA ILE A 72 -1.06 14.93 -8.58
C ILE A 72 0.25 14.23 -8.94
N ALA A 73 0.19 12.99 -9.43
CA ALA A 73 1.39 12.28 -9.86
C ALA A 73 2.15 13.03 -10.97
N ARG A 74 1.43 13.57 -11.97
CA ARG A 74 2.01 14.40 -13.04
C ARG A 74 2.61 15.71 -12.54
N GLU A 75 2.05 16.30 -11.49
CA GLU A 75 2.61 17.51 -10.86
C GLU A 75 3.90 17.17 -10.12
N LEU A 76 3.89 16.12 -9.29
CA LEU A 76 5.08 15.64 -8.57
C LEU A 76 6.22 15.20 -9.52
N ASP A 77 5.89 14.61 -10.66
CA ASP A 77 6.88 14.21 -11.67
C ASP A 77 7.61 15.43 -12.28
N LYS A 78 7.02 16.64 -12.22
CA LYS A 78 7.64 17.88 -12.71
C LYS A 78 8.50 18.60 -11.66
N GLU A 79 8.39 18.24 -10.38
CA GLU A 79 9.12 18.90 -9.29
C GLU A 79 10.63 18.57 -9.28
N GLY A 80 11.08 17.61 -10.11
CA GLY A 80 12.49 17.22 -10.23
C GLY A 80 13.00 16.37 -9.05
N ILE A 81 12.18 16.14 -8.03
CA ILE A 81 12.45 15.20 -6.94
C ILE A 81 11.84 13.85 -7.31
N ALA A 82 12.62 12.78 -7.18
CA ALA A 82 12.13 11.42 -7.35
C ALA A 82 11.18 11.03 -6.19
N TRP A 83 9.93 11.52 -6.23
CA TRP A 83 8.99 11.45 -5.11
C TRP A 83 8.60 10.02 -4.71
N ARG A 84 8.75 9.05 -5.63
CA ARG A 84 8.50 7.62 -5.36
C ARG A 84 9.64 6.93 -4.60
N THR A 85 10.88 7.42 -4.73
CA THR A 85 12.07 6.69 -4.26
C THR A 85 12.98 7.48 -3.31
N SER A 86 12.85 8.81 -3.27
CA SER A 86 13.73 9.70 -2.50
C SER A 86 13.62 9.58 -0.97
N GLY A 87 12.56 8.95 -0.46
CA GLY A 87 12.28 8.92 0.97
C GLY A 87 11.75 10.25 1.54
N LYS A 88 11.42 11.23 0.70
CA LYS A 88 10.93 12.55 1.13
C LYS A 88 9.40 12.66 1.20
N TYR A 89 8.70 11.77 0.50
CA TYR A 89 7.25 11.72 0.47
C TYR A 89 6.75 10.49 1.22
N ALA A 90 5.49 10.51 1.64
CA ALA A 90 4.86 9.41 2.34
C ALA A 90 3.41 9.21 1.87
N LEU A 91 2.93 7.98 2.02
CA LEU A 91 1.55 7.60 1.81
C LEU A 91 0.98 7.00 3.10
N ILE A 92 -0.26 7.38 3.40
CA ILE A 92 -1.10 6.77 4.41
C ILE A 92 -2.29 6.18 3.66
N SER A 93 -2.40 4.86 3.66
CA SER A 93 -3.43 4.13 2.92
C SER A 93 -4.20 3.23 3.87
N PHE A 94 -5.52 3.35 3.86
CA PHE A 94 -6.42 2.59 4.73
C PHE A 94 -7.34 1.72 3.89
N GLU A 95 -7.53 0.48 4.34
CA GLU A 95 -8.53 -0.45 3.83
C GLU A 95 -9.40 -0.91 5.03
N PRO A 96 -10.72 -0.70 4.99
CA PRO A 96 -11.62 -1.21 6.01
C PRO A 96 -11.83 -2.73 5.86
N GLN A 97 -12.35 -3.36 6.91
CA GLN A 97 -12.94 -4.69 6.77
C GLN A 97 -14.31 -4.56 6.09
N THR A 98 -14.64 -5.48 5.18
CA THR A 98 -15.92 -5.53 4.44
C THR A 98 -16.61 -6.87 4.60
#